data_AF-A0AAN7Z1L6-F1
#
_entry.id   AF-A0AAN7Z1L6-F1
#
_cell.length_a   1.000
_cell.length_b   1.000
_cell.length_c   1.000
_cell.angle_alpha   90.00
_cell.angle_beta   90.00
_cell.angle_gamma   90.00
#
_symmetry.space_group_name_H-M   'P 1'
#
loop_
_entity.id
_entity.type
_entity.pdbx_description
1 polymer ?
#
loop_
_entity_poly.entity_id
_entity_poly.type
_entity_poly.pdbx_seq_one_letter_code
_entity_poly.pdbx_strand_id
1 'polypeptide(L)'
;MDACYEVAIPRFNNSVPGDPTDEAFIKFRDNIDTNKILSLLYLTVLGCATSEPVGGSILSPAVDFWNSVHIQFVLMLLNSKQPVGDFTATLRLLCTSVFPDSIGPINPDKPPEEVGRLLIDRISAHLTETPRWDIDEARLREVRLAALQTLSAFARSSLGLMQLAKHDWMIPRLVTLLSYSIDELYDGDMQYSSAAGDGPPCGLQRLVAHAMLLLHMVITAPLGSNTVDVSAKLAKTTGGSQKYLISLSRLNFADDLVSEDTAELAHELLEMAVTSEAGQELGEFFNG
;
A
#
# COMPACT_ATOMS: atom_id res chain seq x y z
N MET A 1 -11.21 16.98 -13.90
CA MET A 1 -10.57 15.67 -14.12
C MET A 1 -10.11 15.53 -15.56
N ASP A 2 -10.91 15.94 -16.54
CA ASP A 2 -10.58 15.84 -17.97
C ASP A 2 -9.24 16.45 -18.39
N ALA A 3 -8.89 17.61 -17.84
CA ALA A 3 -7.58 18.24 -18.10
C ALA A 3 -6.40 17.32 -17.75
N CYS A 4 -6.52 16.47 -16.72
CA CYS A 4 -5.46 15.52 -16.38
C CYS A 4 -5.31 14.42 -17.44
N TYR A 5 -6.38 14.04 -18.15
CA TYR A 5 -6.30 13.02 -19.21
C TYR A 5 -5.44 13.49 -20.39
N GLU A 6 -5.45 14.79 -20.70
CA GLU A 6 -4.65 15.39 -21.79
C GLU A 6 -3.13 15.19 -21.59
N VAL A 7 -2.67 15.00 -20.35
CA VAL A 7 -1.26 14.74 -20.04
C VAL A 7 -1.04 13.27 -19.67
N ALA A 8 -1.95 12.67 -18.90
CA ALA A 8 -1.76 11.34 -18.37
C ALA A 8 -1.93 10.24 -19.43
N ILE A 9 -2.84 10.38 -20.40
CA ILE A 9 -3.05 9.39 -21.46
C ILE A 9 -1.84 9.31 -22.40
N PRO A 10 -1.28 10.43 -22.92
CA PRO A 10 -0.06 10.37 -23.73
C PRO A 10 1.11 9.72 -22.98
N ARG A 11 1.32 10.05 -21.70
CA ARG A 11 2.34 9.38 -20.85
C ARG A 11 2.10 7.88 -20.73
N PHE A 12 0.86 7.48 -20.49
CA PHE A 12 0.49 6.07 -20.35
C PHE A 12 0.76 5.28 -21.63
N ASN A 13 0.42 5.85 -22.80
CA ASN A 13 0.61 5.24 -24.11
C ASN A 13 2.04 5.37 -24.64
N ASN A 14 2.89 6.19 -24.03
CA ASN A 14 4.27 6.35 -24.46
C ASN A 14 5.02 5.02 -24.37
N SER A 15 5.59 4.58 -25.48
CA SER A 15 6.34 3.32 -25.57
C SER A 15 7.77 3.48 -25.10
N VAL A 16 8.32 4.69 -25.16
CA VAL A 16 9.69 5.02 -24.75
C VAL A 16 9.68 5.42 -23.27
N PRO A 17 10.72 5.10 -22.48
CA PRO A 17 10.89 5.63 -21.13
C PRO A 17 10.91 7.17 -21.14
N GLY A 18 10.21 7.78 -20.19
CA GLY A 18 10.11 9.23 -20.04
C GLY A 18 8.85 9.83 -20.65
N ASP A 19 8.86 11.15 -20.75
CA ASP A 19 7.74 11.93 -21.28
C ASP A 19 7.68 11.86 -22.83
N PRO A 20 6.48 11.88 -23.43
CA PRO A 20 6.32 12.07 -24.87
C PRO A 20 7.02 13.35 -25.37
N THR A 21 7.51 13.31 -26.61
CA THR A 21 8.26 14.42 -27.23
C THR A 21 7.43 15.24 -28.22
N ASP A 22 6.15 14.88 -28.42
CA ASP A 22 5.24 15.61 -29.32
C ASP A 22 5.02 17.05 -28.86
N GLU A 23 5.07 18.02 -29.77
CA GLU A 23 4.91 19.45 -29.44
C GLU A 23 3.57 19.75 -28.75
N ALA A 24 2.51 19.06 -29.17
CA ALA A 24 1.18 19.18 -28.55
C ALA A 24 1.21 18.72 -27.08
N PHE A 25 1.89 17.61 -26.79
CA PHE A 25 2.04 17.11 -25.44
C PHE A 25 2.86 18.06 -24.57
N ILE A 26 3.99 18.55 -25.10
CA ILE A 26 4.85 19.52 -24.38
C ILE A 26 4.03 20.75 -23.98
N LYS A 27 3.23 21.28 -24.91
CA LYS A 27 2.33 22.40 -24.63
C LYS A 27 1.32 22.07 -23.53
N PHE A 28 0.69 20.89 -23.54
CA PHE A 28 -0.26 20.51 -22.49
C PHE A 28 0.43 20.33 -21.14
N ARG A 29 1.57 19.63 -21.10
CA ARG A 29 2.37 19.42 -19.89
C ARG A 29 2.76 20.74 -19.23
N ASP A 30 3.17 21.73 -20.03
CA ASP A 30 3.66 23.00 -19.51
C ASP A 30 2.52 23.91 -19.02
N ASN A 31 1.28 23.70 -19.47
CA ASN A 31 0.12 24.51 -19.09
C ASN A 31 -0.83 23.82 -18.09
N ILE A 32 -0.74 22.49 -17.92
CA ILE A 32 -1.62 21.70 -17.06
C ILE A 32 -0.81 21.13 -15.90
N ASP A 33 -0.95 21.76 -14.74
CA ASP A 33 -0.38 21.27 -13.49
C ASP A 33 -1.29 20.20 -12.87
N THR A 34 -1.04 18.95 -13.21
CA THR A 34 -1.78 17.78 -12.70
C THR A 34 -1.70 17.67 -11.18
N ASN A 35 -0.57 18.03 -10.57
CA ASN A 35 -0.38 17.95 -9.13
C ASN A 35 -1.25 18.95 -8.37
N LYS A 36 -1.37 20.18 -8.87
CA LYS A 36 -2.30 21.18 -8.33
C LYS A 36 -3.75 20.76 -8.48
N ILE A 37 -4.12 20.16 -9.62
CA ILE A 37 -5.48 19.64 -9.82
C ILE A 37 -5.78 18.53 -8.80
N LEU A 38 -4.86 17.59 -8.59
CA LEU A 38 -5.03 16.52 -7.59
C LEU A 38 -5.09 17.07 -6.17
N SER A 39 -4.30 18.11 -5.85
CA SER A 39 -4.37 18.80 -4.57
C SER A 39 -5.72 19.50 -4.35
N LEU A 40 -6.28 20.10 -5.40
CA LEU A 40 -7.62 20.69 -5.35
C LEU A 40 -8.70 19.61 -5.15
N LEU A 41 -8.62 18.49 -5.89
CA LEU A 41 -9.53 17.35 -5.69
C LEU A 41 -9.45 16.80 -4.25
N TYR A 42 -8.25 16.71 -3.69
CA TYR A 42 -8.04 16.31 -2.30
C TYR A 42 -8.69 17.27 -1.30
N LEU A 43 -8.52 18.59 -1.49
CA LEU A 43 -9.18 19.58 -0.64
C LEU A 43 -10.71 19.55 -0.79
N THR A 44 -11.21 19.34 -2.00
CA THR A 44 -12.65 19.21 -2.25
C THR A 44 -13.23 18.02 -1.48
N VAL A 45 -12.62 16.83 -1.59
CA VAL A 45 -13.15 15.65 -0.90
C VAL A 45 -13.03 15.75 0.62
N LEU A 46 -11.98 16.41 1.15
CA LEU A 46 -11.90 16.71 2.58
C LEU A 46 -13.05 17.63 3.02
N GLY A 47 -13.36 18.66 2.23
CA GLY A 47 -14.51 19.52 2.48
C GLY A 47 -15.84 18.76 2.41
N CYS A 48 -15.97 17.84 1.45
CA CYS A 48 -17.13 16.95 1.35
C CYS A 48 -17.28 16.01 2.55
N ALA A 49 -16.16 15.53 3.12
CA ALA A 49 -16.18 14.67 4.30
C ALA A 49 -16.60 15.39 5.59
N THR A 50 -16.37 16.70 5.68
CA THR A 50 -16.79 17.53 6.82
C THR A 50 -18.16 18.17 6.65
N SER A 51 -18.75 18.11 5.46
CA SER A 51 -20.02 18.77 5.14
C SER A 51 -21.22 17.88 5.44
N GLU A 52 -22.28 18.47 5.97
CA GLU A 52 -23.56 17.78 6.11
C GLU A 52 -24.26 17.62 4.74
N PRO A 53 -25.07 16.56 4.55
CA PRO A 53 -25.85 16.38 3.33
C PRO A 53 -26.77 17.58 3.08
N VAL A 54 -26.58 18.26 1.94
CA VAL A 54 -27.40 19.41 1.56
C VAL A 54 -28.68 18.92 0.89
N GLY A 55 -29.83 19.49 1.25
CA GLY A 55 -31.09 19.30 0.51
C GLY A 55 -31.81 17.96 0.70
N GLY A 56 -31.55 17.24 1.80
CA GLY A 56 -32.24 15.97 2.10
C GLY A 56 -31.69 14.75 1.36
N SER A 57 -30.50 14.85 0.75
CA SER A 57 -29.78 13.67 0.24
C SER A 57 -29.46 12.71 1.40
N ILE A 58 -29.63 11.41 1.15
CA ILE A 58 -29.31 10.34 2.10
C ILE A 58 -27.79 10.07 2.11
N LEU A 59 -27.11 10.33 0.98
CA LEU A 59 -25.69 10.05 0.82
C LEU A 59 -24.86 11.22 1.33
N SER A 60 -23.71 10.91 1.91
CA SER A 60 -22.76 11.95 2.30
C SER A 60 -22.13 12.59 1.05
N PRO A 61 -21.82 13.89 1.08
CA PRO A 61 -21.18 14.56 -0.07
C PRO A 61 -19.87 13.89 -0.50
N ALA A 62 -19.17 13.21 0.41
CA ALA A 62 -17.97 12.43 0.09
C ALA A 62 -18.29 11.20 -0.77
N VAL A 63 -19.41 10.51 -0.52
CA VAL A 63 -19.87 9.39 -1.35
C VAL A 63 -20.22 9.90 -2.75
N ASP A 64 -20.94 11.02 -2.86
CA ASP A 64 -21.28 11.62 -4.16
C ASP A 64 -20.03 12.02 -4.97
N PHE A 65 -19.01 12.55 -4.30
CA PHE A 65 -17.71 12.84 -4.91
C PHE A 65 -17.09 11.57 -5.50
N TRP A 66 -16.97 10.50 -4.71
CA TRP A 66 -16.35 9.24 -5.16
C TRP A 66 -17.18 8.45 -6.16
N ASN A 67 -18.49 8.70 -6.22
CA ASN A 67 -19.38 8.20 -7.29
C ASN A 67 -19.13 8.92 -8.63
N SER A 68 -18.63 10.17 -8.57
CA SER A 68 -18.28 10.94 -9.77
C SER A 68 -16.85 10.67 -10.28
N VAL A 69 -16.00 10.03 -9.47
CA VAL A 69 -14.63 9.68 -9.85
C VAL A 69 -14.63 8.36 -10.60
N HIS A 70 -13.98 8.30 -11.77
CA HIS A 70 -13.84 7.06 -12.52
C HIS A 70 -12.66 6.20 -12.04
N ILE A 71 -12.84 4.89 -11.98
CA ILE A 71 -11.74 3.96 -11.62
C ILE A 71 -10.57 4.01 -12.62
N GLN A 72 -10.85 4.19 -13.92
CA GLN A 72 -9.80 4.30 -14.93
C GLN A 72 -8.90 5.52 -14.69
N PHE A 73 -9.48 6.63 -14.20
CA PHE A 73 -8.73 7.82 -13.81
C PHE A 73 -7.67 7.49 -12.75
N VAL A 74 -8.12 6.83 -11.68
CA VAL A 74 -7.25 6.45 -10.56
C VAL A 74 -6.17 5.46 -10.99
N LEU A 75 -6.54 4.39 -11.70
CA LEU A 75 -5.59 3.37 -12.13
C LEU A 75 -4.53 3.93 -13.09
N MET A 76 -4.90 4.88 -13.95
CA MET A 76 -3.98 5.58 -14.83
C MET A 76 -2.98 6.44 -14.04
N LEU A 77 -3.44 7.14 -13.00
CA LEU A 77 -2.59 7.96 -12.14
C LEU A 77 -1.68 7.13 -11.21
N LEU A 78 -2.09 5.91 -10.87
CA LEU A 78 -1.28 4.92 -10.15
C LEU A 78 -0.27 4.18 -11.06
N ASN A 79 -0.07 4.64 -12.30
CA ASN A 79 0.92 4.06 -13.20
C ASN A 79 2.33 4.64 -12.94
N SER A 80 3.37 3.81 -13.01
CA SER A 80 4.78 4.25 -12.83
C SER A 80 5.28 5.15 -13.97
N LYS A 81 4.52 5.29 -15.06
CA LYS A 81 4.77 6.29 -16.13
C LYS A 81 4.31 7.70 -15.77
N GLN A 82 3.51 7.87 -14.71
CA GLN A 82 3.10 9.19 -14.24
C GLN A 82 4.18 9.77 -13.32
N PRO A 83 4.28 11.11 -13.17
CA PRO A 83 5.20 11.72 -12.23
C PRO A 83 4.99 11.23 -10.80
N VAL A 84 6.08 11.08 -10.05
CA VAL A 84 6.04 10.63 -8.64
C VAL A 84 5.15 11.50 -7.75
N GLY A 85 5.07 12.80 -8.05
CA GLY A 85 4.18 13.73 -7.36
C GLY A 85 2.70 13.40 -7.55
N ASP A 86 2.30 13.08 -8.78
CA ASP A 86 0.91 12.74 -9.12
C ASP A 86 0.52 11.38 -8.55
N PHE A 87 1.44 10.42 -8.61
CA PHE A 87 1.27 9.10 -7.99
C PHE A 87 1.04 9.24 -6.47
N THR A 88 1.91 9.97 -5.77
CA THR A 88 1.81 10.17 -4.32
C THR A 88 0.56 10.97 -3.93
N ALA A 89 0.19 11.98 -4.72
CA ALA A 89 -1.04 12.74 -4.50
C ALA A 89 -2.29 11.87 -4.67
N THR A 90 -2.28 10.94 -5.63
CA THR A 90 -3.37 9.98 -5.85
C THR A 90 -3.49 8.98 -4.70
N LEU A 91 -2.38 8.49 -4.15
CA LEU A 91 -2.39 7.65 -2.94
C LEU A 91 -3.02 8.38 -1.74
N ARG A 92 -2.67 9.65 -1.54
CA ARG A 92 -3.28 10.49 -0.48
C ARG A 92 -4.77 10.72 -0.72
N LEU A 93 -5.16 10.97 -1.96
CA LEU A 93 -6.57 11.10 -2.34
C LEU A 93 -7.34 9.84 -1.98
N LEU A 94 -6.82 8.65 -2.33
CA LEU A 94 -7.46 7.37 -2.03
C LEU A 94 -7.65 7.10 -0.53
N CYS A 95 -6.85 7.67 0.37
CA CYS A 95 -7.09 7.54 1.81
C CYS A 95 -8.45 8.10 2.26
N THR A 96 -9.07 8.97 1.44
CA THR A 96 -10.41 9.53 1.68
C THR A 96 -11.55 8.73 1.04
N SER A 97 -11.24 7.61 0.39
CA SER A 97 -12.19 6.75 -0.35
C SER A 97 -12.61 5.49 0.42
N VAL A 98 -12.54 5.53 1.75
CA VAL A 98 -12.79 4.35 2.59
C VAL A 98 -14.18 4.47 3.23
N PHE A 99 -15.10 3.65 2.74
CA PHE A 99 -16.47 3.55 3.23
C PHE A 99 -16.73 2.14 3.80
N PRO A 100 -17.83 1.92 4.55
CA PRO A 100 -18.12 0.61 5.15
C PRO A 100 -18.17 -0.53 4.12
N ASP A 101 -18.78 -0.28 2.96
CA ASP A 101 -19.07 -1.30 1.93
C ASP A 101 -18.29 -1.09 0.63
N SER A 102 -17.35 -0.15 0.58
CA SER A 102 -16.56 0.11 -0.63
C SER A 102 -15.24 0.82 -0.32
N ILE A 103 -14.20 0.49 -1.08
CA ILE A 103 -12.93 1.22 -1.11
C ILE A 103 -12.66 1.75 -2.52
N GLY A 104 -12.19 2.99 -2.62
CA GLY A 104 -11.94 3.63 -3.91
C GLY A 104 -13.18 4.26 -4.54
N PRO A 105 -13.11 4.57 -5.85
CA PRO A 105 -14.24 5.11 -6.60
C PRO A 105 -15.43 4.16 -6.67
N ILE A 106 -16.64 4.70 -6.53
CA ILE A 106 -17.88 3.93 -6.59
C ILE A 106 -18.27 3.84 -8.06
N ASN A 107 -18.27 2.63 -8.61
CA ASN A 107 -18.54 2.40 -10.03
C ASN A 107 -19.84 1.60 -10.18
N PRO A 108 -20.82 2.06 -10.98
CA PRO A 108 -22.08 1.32 -11.20
C PRO A 108 -21.88 0.02 -11.98
N ASP A 109 -20.84 -0.06 -12.82
CA ASP A 109 -20.59 -1.20 -13.72
C ASP A 109 -19.74 -2.30 -13.08
N LYS A 110 -19.08 -2.02 -11.94
CA LYS A 110 -18.15 -2.95 -11.29
C LYS A 110 -18.49 -3.11 -9.81
N PRO A 111 -18.52 -4.35 -9.29
CA PRO A 111 -18.76 -4.56 -7.87
C PRO A 111 -17.63 -3.93 -7.04
N PRO A 112 -17.91 -3.43 -5.82
CA PRO A 112 -16.91 -2.86 -4.92
C PRO A 112 -15.72 -3.80 -4.64
N GLU A 113 -15.96 -5.11 -4.69
CA GLU A 113 -14.93 -6.14 -4.56
C GLU A 113 -13.91 -6.14 -5.70
N GLU A 114 -14.37 -5.95 -6.94
CA GLU A 114 -13.49 -5.90 -8.09
C GLU A 114 -12.68 -4.60 -8.10
N VAL A 115 -13.32 -3.48 -7.78
CA VAL A 115 -12.64 -2.17 -7.70
C VAL A 115 -11.54 -2.21 -6.65
N GLY A 116 -11.85 -2.67 -5.44
CA GLY A 116 -10.87 -2.76 -4.37
C GLY A 116 -9.73 -3.72 -4.69
N ARG A 117 -10.02 -4.88 -5.30
CA ARG A 117 -8.96 -5.81 -5.78
C ARG A 117 -8.02 -5.15 -6.79
N LEU A 118 -8.54 -4.40 -7.76
CA LEU A 118 -7.72 -3.71 -8.76
C LEU A 118 -6.81 -2.65 -8.12
N LEU A 119 -7.34 -1.89 -7.15
CA LEU A 119 -6.56 -0.89 -6.42
C LEU A 119 -5.50 -1.54 -5.54
N ILE A 120 -5.85 -2.58 -4.79
CA ILE A 120 -4.92 -3.31 -3.92
C ILE A 120 -3.79 -3.92 -4.74
N ASP A 121 -4.10 -4.58 -5.86
CA ASP A 121 -3.06 -5.17 -6.70
C ASP A 121 -2.11 -4.08 -7.24
N ARG A 122 -2.66 -2.99 -7.78
CA ARG A 122 -1.87 -1.89 -8.33
C ARG A 122 -0.99 -1.20 -7.28
N ILE A 123 -1.53 -0.88 -6.11
CA ILE A 123 -0.81 -0.16 -5.05
C ILE A 123 0.25 -1.08 -4.43
N SER A 124 -0.10 -2.32 -4.11
CA SER A 124 0.83 -3.25 -3.46
C SER A 124 1.98 -3.66 -4.37
N ALA A 125 1.80 -3.69 -5.69
CA ALA A 125 2.88 -3.98 -6.62
C ALA A 125 4.07 -3.01 -6.44
N HIS A 126 3.81 -1.73 -6.20
CA HIS A 126 4.84 -0.69 -5.97
C HIS A 126 5.65 -0.88 -4.67
N LEU A 127 5.23 -1.78 -3.77
CA LEU A 127 6.02 -2.11 -2.58
C LEU A 127 7.30 -2.86 -2.96
N THR A 128 7.26 -3.65 -4.04
CA THR A 128 8.37 -4.53 -4.47
C THR A 128 8.88 -4.22 -5.87
N GLU A 129 8.13 -3.49 -6.70
CA GLU A 129 8.58 -3.11 -8.03
C GLU A 129 9.79 -2.17 -7.99
N THR A 130 10.68 -2.33 -8.98
CA THR A 130 11.75 -1.37 -9.23
C THR A 130 11.15 -0.06 -9.74
N PRO A 131 11.46 1.09 -9.12
CA PRO A 131 10.91 2.36 -9.55
C PRO A 131 11.35 2.67 -10.98
N ARG A 132 10.43 3.24 -11.78
CA ARG A 132 10.78 3.85 -13.08
C ARG A 132 11.24 5.30 -12.93
N TRP A 133 11.04 5.88 -11.75
CA TRP A 133 11.41 7.25 -11.47
C TRP A 133 12.90 7.33 -11.17
N ASP A 134 13.55 8.35 -11.71
CA ASP A 134 14.91 8.74 -11.34
C ASP A 134 14.83 9.55 -10.04
N ILE A 135 14.77 8.84 -8.91
CA ILE A 135 14.66 9.39 -7.56
C ILE A 135 15.66 8.69 -6.63
N ASP A 136 16.05 9.38 -5.57
CA ASP A 136 16.87 8.78 -4.53
C ASP A 136 16.10 7.77 -3.68
N GLU A 137 16.84 6.94 -2.93
CA GLU A 137 16.27 5.93 -2.04
C GLU A 137 15.41 6.55 -0.93
N ALA A 138 15.74 7.75 -0.46
CA ALA A 138 14.94 8.46 0.54
C ALA A 138 13.54 8.77 0.02
N ARG A 139 13.42 9.29 -1.20
CA ARG A 139 12.15 9.57 -1.84
C ARG A 139 11.40 8.29 -2.19
N LEU A 140 12.12 7.23 -2.58
CA LEU A 140 11.51 5.93 -2.82
C LEU A 140 10.87 5.35 -1.54
N ARG A 141 11.54 5.47 -0.39
CA ARG A 141 10.99 5.09 0.92
C ARG A 141 9.72 5.87 1.25
N GLU A 142 9.67 7.17 0.97
CA GLU A 142 8.45 7.97 1.16
C GLU A 142 7.28 7.49 0.29
N VAL A 143 7.55 7.12 -0.97
CA VAL A 143 6.52 6.59 -1.88
C VAL A 143 6.00 5.24 -1.37
N ARG A 144 6.88 4.33 -0.97
CA ARG A 144 6.50 3.03 -0.38
C ARG A 144 5.71 3.21 0.91
N LEU A 145 6.11 4.15 1.76
CA LEU A 145 5.38 4.49 2.98
C LEU A 145 3.98 5.03 2.66
N ALA A 146 3.85 5.93 1.68
CA ALA A 146 2.55 6.43 1.24
C ALA A 146 1.65 5.29 0.74
N ALA A 147 2.20 4.33 -0.01
CA ALA A 147 1.46 3.17 -0.48
C ALA A 147 0.99 2.28 0.67
N LEU A 148 1.85 2.00 1.66
CA LEU A 148 1.48 1.28 2.87
C LEU A 148 0.39 2.01 3.65
N GLN A 149 0.50 3.32 3.82
CA GLN A 149 -0.51 4.14 4.50
C GLN A 149 -1.87 4.06 3.80
N THR A 150 -1.91 4.06 2.47
CA THR A 150 -3.16 3.87 1.71
C THR A 150 -3.73 2.47 1.92
N LEU A 151 -2.90 1.42 1.88
CA LEU A 151 -3.36 0.05 2.13
C LEU A 151 -3.87 -0.13 3.57
N SER A 152 -3.17 0.44 4.56
CA SER A 152 -3.62 0.47 5.96
C SER A 152 -4.90 1.29 6.11
N ALA A 153 -5.07 2.37 5.35
CA ALA A 153 -6.32 3.12 5.34
C ALA A 153 -7.48 2.24 4.83
N PHE A 154 -7.27 1.42 3.79
CA PHE A 154 -8.27 0.47 3.29
C PHE A 154 -8.58 -0.62 4.32
N ALA A 155 -7.55 -1.11 5.03
CA ALA A 155 -7.69 -2.12 6.10
C ALA A 155 -8.58 -1.68 7.27
N ARG A 156 -8.84 -0.37 7.44
CA ARG A 156 -9.78 0.13 8.45
C ARG A 156 -11.24 -0.22 8.16
N SER A 157 -11.57 -0.52 6.91
CA SER A 157 -12.90 -1.04 6.54
C SER A 157 -12.90 -2.56 6.60
N SER A 158 -14.01 -3.16 7.04
CA SER A 158 -14.14 -4.63 7.08
C SER A 158 -13.98 -5.24 5.69
N LEU A 159 -14.60 -4.64 4.67
CA LEU A 159 -14.46 -5.05 3.28
C LEU A 159 -13.02 -4.93 2.77
N GLY A 160 -12.33 -3.82 3.05
CA GLY A 160 -10.95 -3.62 2.64
C GLY A 160 -9.99 -4.62 3.30
N LEU A 161 -10.13 -4.86 4.61
CA LEU A 161 -9.32 -5.86 5.32
C LEU A 161 -9.53 -7.28 4.75
N MET A 162 -10.78 -7.68 4.53
CA MET A 162 -11.10 -8.97 3.91
C MET A 162 -10.48 -9.11 2.52
N GLN A 163 -10.51 -8.05 1.71
CA GLN A 163 -9.90 -8.08 0.38
C GLN A 163 -8.38 -8.18 0.43
N LEU A 164 -7.72 -7.45 1.34
CA LEU A 164 -6.28 -7.54 1.56
C LEU A 164 -5.87 -8.96 1.98
N ALA A 165 -6.62 -9.58 2.90
CA ALA A 165 -6.41 -10.95 3.36
C ALA A 165 -6.63 -12.00 2.25
N LYS A 166 -7.66 -11.81 1.42
CA LYS A 166 -7.91 -12.67 0.24
C LYS A 166 -6.86 -12.49 -0.85
N HIS A 167 -6.26 -11.31 -0.99
CA HIS A 167 -5.30 -11.02 -2.06
C HIS A 167 -4.05 -11.91 -2.00
N ASP A 168 -3.75 -12.57 -3.12
CA ASP A 168 -2.70 -13.59 -3.20
C ASP A 168 -1.29 -13.06 -2.96
N TRP A 169 -1.01 -11.85 -3.45
CA TRP A 169 0.33 -11.27 -3.42
C TRP A 169 0.55 -10.28 -2.28
N MET A 170 -0.44 -10.04 -1.43
CA MET A 170 -0.31 -9.04 -0.36
C MET A 170 0.77 -9.45 0.65
N ILE A 171 0.63 -10.65 1.25
CA ILE A 171 1.59 -11.18 2.22
C ILE A 171 2.99 -11.31 1.60
N PRO A 172 3.18 -11.96 0.42
CA PRO A 172 4.50 -12.06 -0.18
C PRO A 172 5.16 -10.70 -0.47
N ARG A 173 4.41 -9.69 -0.91
CA ARG A 173 4.93 -8.35 -1.18
C ARG A 173 5.35 -7.64 0.11
N LEU A 174 4.57 -7.76 1.19
CA LEU A 174 4.92 -7.19 2.50
C LEU A 174 6.14 -7.86 3.11
N VAL A 175 6.22 -9.19 3.08
CA VAL A 175 7.40 -9.93 3.57
C VAL A 175 8.65 -9.57 2.79
N THR A 176 8.52 -9.42 1.47
CA THR A 176 9.64 -9.00 0.62
C THR A 176 10.11 -7.60 0.98
N LEU A 177 9.18 -6.64 1.15
CA LEU A 177 9.50 -5.28 1.58
C LEU A 177 10.17 -5.26 2.97
N LEU A 178 9.65 -6.03 3.93
CA LEU A 178 10.23 -6.15 5.27
C LEU A 178 11.66 -6.69 5.22
N SER A 179 11.90 -7.79 4.50
CA SER A 179 13.23 -8.37 4.35
C SER A 179 14.24 -7.32 3.86
N TYR A 180 13.91 -6.60 2.78
CA TYR A 180 14.79 -5.54 2.25
C TYR A 180 14.98 -4.39 3.23
N SER A 181 13.91 -3.96 3.90
CA SER A 181 13.98 -2.82 4.83
C SER A 181 14.78 -3.16 6.09
N ILE A 182 14.71 -4.41 6.55
CA ILE A 182 15.50 -4.92 7.68
C ILE A 182 16.97 -5.04 7.26
N ASP A 183 17.27 -5.58 6.07
CA ASP A 183 18.65 -5.63 5.56
C ASP A 183 19.28 -4.23 5.55
N GLU A 184 18.56 -3.23 5.03
CA GLU A 184 19.01 -1.82 5.04
C GLU A 184 19.18 -1.25 6.47
N LEU A 185 18.32 -1.64 7.41
CA LEU A 185 18.38 -1.21 8.81
C LEU A 185 19.64 -1.70 9.52
N TYR A 186 20.09 -2.91 9.17
CA TYR A 186 21.27 -3.55 9.76
C TYR A 186 22.56 -3.20 8.98
N ASP A 187 22.47 -2.95 7.68
CA ASP A 187 23.62 -2.53 6.84
C ASP A 187 23.99 -1.05 7.05
N GLY A 188 23.02 -0.22 7.45
CA GLY A 188 23.24 1.21 7.66
C GLY A 188 24.08 1.55 8.89
N ASP A 189 24.77 2.69 8.84
CA ASP A 189 25.47 3.37 9.96
C ASP A 189 24.54 3.76 11.15
N MET A 190 23.28 3.30 11.13
CA MET A 190 22.25 3.55 12.13
C MET A 190 22.59 2.98 13.52
N GLN A 191 23.48 1.99 13.61
CA GLN A 191 24.02 1.52 14.90
C GLN A 191 24.75 2.62 15.68
N TYR A 192 25.19 3.71 15.01
CA TYR A 192 25.87 4.84 15.65
C TYR A 192 25.00 6.09 15.84
N SER A 193 23.80 6.16 15.24
CA SER A 193 22.90 7.32 15.38
C SER A 193 21.90 7.19 16.54
N SER A 194 21.64 5.97 17.04
CA SER A 194 20.72 5.72 18.16
C SER A 194 21.32 6.01 19.54
N ALA A 195 22.65 6.16 19.66
CA ALA A 195 23.30 6.39 20.96
C ALA A 195 23.03 7.78 21.57
N ALA A 196 22.44 8.70 20.80
CA ALA A 196 22.11 10.04 21.29
C ALA A 196 20.97 10.69 20.49
N GLY A 197 19.71 10.39 20.81
CA GLY A 197 18.64 11.29 20.38
C GLY A 197 17.23 10.71 20.46
N ASP A 198 16.42 11.34 21.30
CA ASP A 198 14.95 11.38 21.32
C ASP A 198 14.39 12.03 20.03
N GLY A 199 14.86 11.55 18.87
CA GLY A 199 14.54 12.05 17.54
C GLY A 199 13.40 11.25 16.91
N PRO A 200 12.65 11.84 15.96
CA PRO A 200 11.58 11.12 15.26
C PRO A 200 12.15 9.89 14.55
N PRO A 201 11.41 8.76 14.51
CA PRO A 201 11.89 7.53 13.91
C PRO A 201 12.33 7.81 12.47
N CYS A 202 13.48 7.26 12.09
CA CYS A 202 13.98 7.41 10.73
C CYS A 202 12.94 6.90 9.73
N GLY A 203 12.97 7.40 8.49
CA GLY A 203 11.98 7.01 7.47
C GLY A 203 11.89 5.50 7.27
N LEU A 204 12.99 4.77 7.50
CA LEU A 204 13.08 3.32 7.37
C LEU A 204 12.40 2.58 8.54
N GLN A 205 12.61 2.98 9.79
CA GLN A 205 11.90 2.44 10.96
C GLN A 205 10.38 2.63 10.82
N ARG A 206 9.95 3.80 10.35
CA ARG A 206 8.53 4.06 10.10
C ARG A 206 7.96 3.13 9.02
N LEU A 207 8.73 2.86 7.98
CA LEU A 207 8.35 1.94 6.91
C LEU A 207 8.20 0.51 7.43
N VAL A 208 9.17 0.03 8.22
CA VAL A 208 9.12 -1.29 8.87
C VAL A 208 7.91 -1.42 9.78
N ALA A 209 7.67 -0.44 10.66
CA ALA A 209 6.54 -0.46 11.58
C ALA A 209 5.19 -0.51 10.83
N HIS A 210 5.01 0.28 9.77
CA HIS A 210 3.77 0.26 8.98
C HIS A 210 3.59 -1.04 8.20
N ALA A 211 4.68 -1.60 7.66
CA ALA A 211 4.62 -2.87 6.94
C ALA A 211 4.30 -4.03 7.89
N MET A 212 4.90 -4.03 9.09
CA MET A 212 4.67 -5.04 10.13
C MET A 212 3.22 -4.98 10.65
N LEU A 213 2.72 -3.77 10.95
CA LEU A 213 1.33 -3.57 11.35
C LEU A 213 0.35 -4.05 10.29
N LEU A 214 0.57 -3.69 9.01
CA LEU A 214 -0.30 -4.13 7.93
C LEU A 214 -0.24 -5.65 7.74
N LEU A 215 0.95 -6.25 7.82
CA LEU A 215 1.12 -7.70 7.72
C LEU A 215 0.35 -8.42 8.83
N HIS A 216 0.48 -7.93 10.07
CA HIS A 216 -0.23 -8.47 11.21
C HIS A 216 -1.74 -8.38 11.05
N MET A 217 -2.28 -7.19 10.71
CA MET A 217 -3.71 -7.00 10.46
C MET A 217 -4.24 -7.96 9.38
N VAL A 218 -3.49 -8.14 8.30
CA VAL A 218 -3.88 -9.00 7.18
C VAL A 218 -3.90 -10.48 7.58
N ILE A 219 -2.94 -10.94 8.37
CA ILE A 219 -2.85 -12.34 8.80
C ILE A 219 -3.88 -12.67 9.88
N THR A 220 -4.11 -11.74 10.82
CA THR A 220 -5.07 -11.90 11.93
C THR A 220 -6.50 -11.54 11.54
N ALA A 221 -6.74 -11.19 10.27
CA ALA A 221 -8.05 -10.80 9.78
C ALA A 221 -9.11 -11.91 10.00
N PRO A 222 -10.28 -11.57 10.60
CA PRO A 222 -11.33 -12.56 10.83
C PRO A 222 -12.07 -12.88 9.52
N LEU A 223 -11.65 -13.93 8.81
CA LEU A 223 -12.26 -14.41 7.56
C LEU A 223 -13.41 -15.42 7.79
N GLY A 224 -14.11 -15.32 8.93
CA GLY A 224 -15.14 -16.27 9.34
C GLY A 224 -14.53 -17.51 10.00
N SER A 225 -14.83 -18.72 9.50
CA SER A 225 -14.30 -19.98 10.04
C SER A 225 -12.87 -20.31 9.57
N ASN A 226 -12.35 -19.57 8.60
CA ASN A 226 -11.07 -19.85 7.97
C ASN A 226 -10.04 -18.83 8.42
N THR A 227 -8.82 -19.31 8.69
CA THR A 227 -7.64 -18.46 8.85
C THR A 227 -7.00 -18.17 7.50
N VAL A 228 -6.18 -17.12 7.43
CA VAL A 228 -5.38 -16.87 6.24
C VAL A 228 -4.31 -17.95 6.11
N ASP A 229 -4.32 -18.68 5.00
CA ASP A 229 -3.26 -19.64 4.68
C ASP A 229 -1.99 -18.91 4.23
N VAL A 230 -1.18 -18.54 5.22
CA VAL A 230 0.10 -17.83 5.03
C VAL A 230 1.07 -18.69 4.23
N SER A 231 1.17 -19.99 4.55
CA SER A 231 2.07 -20.93 3.90
C SER A 231 1.78 -21.08 2.41
N ALA A 232 0.51 -21.26 2.02
CA ALA A 232 0.11 -21.35 0.62
C ALA A 232 0.36 -20.04 -0.16
N LYS A 233 0.20 -18.88 0.49
CA LYS A 233 0.51 -17.59 -0.14
C LYS A 233 2.01 -17.39 -0.32
N LEU A 234 2.82 -17.74 0.69
CA LEU A 234 4.28 -17.60 0.64
C LEU A 234 4.95 -18.58 -0.32
N ALA A 235 4.37 -19.77 -0.54
CA ALA A 235 4.83 -20.74 -1.53
C ALA A 235 4.86 -20.20 -2.98
N LYS A 236 4.14 -19.10 -3.26
CA LYS A 236 4.13 -18.42 -4.57
C LYS A 236 5.42 -17.63 -4.86
N THR A 237 6.25 -17.39 -3.85
CA THR A 237 7.50 -16.64 -3.98
C THR A 237 8.68 -17.49 -3.54
N THR A 238 9.74 -17.53 -4.36
CA THR A 238 10.96 -18.26 -4.03
C THR A 238 11.55 -17.78 -2.70
N GLY A 239 11.71 -18.70 -1.75
CA GLY A 239 12.20 -18.40 -0.41
C GLY A 239 11.23 -17.58 0.46
N GLY A 240 9.94 -17.51 0.11
CA GLY A 240 8.94 -16.71 0.84
C GLY A 240 8.85 -17.06 2.32
N SER A 241 8.70 -18.34 2.65
CA SER A 241 8.63 -18.83 4.05
C SER A 241 9.91 -18.54 4.82
N GLN A 242 11.08 -18.76 4.22
CA GLN A 242 12.37 -18.47 4.84
C GLN A 242 12.53 -16.96 5.11
N LYS A 243 12.22 -16.10 4.13
CA LYS A 243 12.27 -14.64 4.31
C LYS A 243 11.31 -14.17 5.40
N TYR A 244 10.12 -14.77 5.47
CA TYR A 244 9.14 -14.48 6.50
C TYR A 244 9.67 -14.79 7.90
N LEU A 245 10.12 -16.02 8.15
CA LEU A 245 10.64 -16.45 9.44
C LEU A 245 11.89 -15.69 9.88
N ILE A 246 12.81 -15.42 8.95
CA ILE A 246 14.03 -14.63 9.24
C ILE A 246 13.66 -13.18 9.58
N SER A 247 12.73 -12.57 8.83
CA SER A 247 12.31 -11.19 9.07
C SER A 247 11.64 -11.04 10.45
N LEU A 248 10.72 -11.96 10.79
CA LEU A 248 10.06 -11.97 12.10
C LEU A 248 11.05 -12.18 13.23
N SER A 249 11.94 -13.17 13.12
CA SER A 249 12.97 -13.43 14.12
C SER A 249 13.86 -12.19 14.34
N ARG A 250 14.33 -11.55 13.26
CA ARG A 250 15.18 -10.37 13.37
C ARG A 250 14.45 -9.20 14.04
N LEU A 251 13.19 -8.95 13.69
CA LEU A 251 12.39 -7.90 14.32
C LEU A 251 12.06 -8.19 15.80
N ASN A 252 11.76 -9.45 16.14
CA ASN A 252 11.46 -9.87 17.51
C ASN A 252 12.67 -9.68 18.45
N PHE A 253 13.90 -9.81 17.94
CA PHE A 253 15.15 -9.63 18.70
C PHE A 253 15.89 -8.33 18.32
N ALA A 254 15.22 -7.37 17.71
CA ALA A 254 15.81 -6.10 17.30
C ALA A 254 15.84 -5.11 18.48
N ASP A 255 16.80 -5.28 19.39
CA ASP A 255 17.02 -4.35 20.50
C ASP A 255 17.37 -2.94 19.95
N ASP A 256 16.62 -1.91 20.37
CA ASP A 256 16.77 -0.48 20.03
C ASP A 256 16.71 -0.08 18.54
N LEU A 257 16.54 -1.04 17.62
CA LEU A 257 16.46 -0.81 16.17
C LEU A 257 15.03 -0.53 15.69
N VAL A 258 14.03 -1.05 16.39
CA VAL A 258 12.59 -0.89 16.09
C VAL A 258 11.82 -0.57 17.37
N SER A 259 10.56 -0.11 17.24
CA SER A 259 9.71 0.13 18.40
C SER A 259 9.30 -1.18 19.09
N GLU A 260 9.03 -1.12 20.39
CA GLU A 260 8.50 -2.24 21.17
C GLU A 260 7.24 -2.84 20.53
N ASP A 261 6.28 -1.99 20.13
CA ASP A 261 5.08 -2.40 19.40
C ASP A 261 5.41 -3.22 18.12
N THR A 262 6.47 -2.86 17.40
CA THR A 262 6.84 -3.57 16.17
C THR A 262 7.42 -4.94 16.49
N ALA A 263 8.22 -5.04 17.56
CA ALA A 263 8.77 -6.29 18.04
C ALA A 263 7.67 -7.23 18.59
N GLU A 264 6.69 -6.70 19.33
CA GLU A 264 5.54 -7.45 19.85
C GLU A 264 4.69 -8.03 18.72
N LEU A 265 4.35 -7.23 17.69
CA LEU A 265 3.62 -7.75 16.53
C LEU A 265 4.40 -8.85 15.80
N ALA A 266 5.74 -8.72 15.72
CA ALA A 266 6.59 -9.74 15.13
C ALA A 266 6.62 -11.02 15.97
N HIS A 267 6.62 -10.89 17.30
CA HIS A 267 6.53 -11.99 18.25
C HIS A 267 5.25 -12.81 18.04
N GLU A 268 4.09 -12.16 18.05
CA GLU A 268 2.80 -12.82 17.86
C GLU A 268 2.72 -13.59 16.53
N LEU A 269 3.21 -12.97 15.44
CA LEU A 269 3.25 -13.64 14.14
C LEU A 269 4.22 -14.84 14.13
N LEU A 270 5.33 -14.75 14.85
CA LEU A 270 6.32 -15.82 14.93
C LEU A 270 5.76 -17.02 15.70
N GLU A 271 5.03 -16.80 16.80
CA GLU A 271 4.34 -17.86 17.53
C GLU A 271 3.30 -18.59 16.65
N MET A 272 2.51 -17.83 15.87
CA MET A 272 1.56 -18.41 14.92
C MET A 272 2.24 -19.20 13.79
N ALA A 273 3.40 -18.74 13.32
CA ALA A 273 4.14 -19.42 12.26
C ALA A 273 4.73 -20.76 12.74
N VAL A 274 5.37 -20.78 13.92
CA VAL A 274 5.97 -21.98 14.51
C VAL A 274 4.91 -23.02 14.85
N THR A 275 3.75 -22.60 15.37
CA THR A 275 2.65 -23.52 15.67
C THR A 275 2.04 -24.16 14.41
N SER A 276 1.96 -23.41 13.32
CA SER A 276 1.50 -23.91 12.01
C SER A 276 2.48 -24.91 11.37
N GLU A 277 3.78 -24.58 11.37
CA GLU A 277 4.82 -25.43 10.77
C GLU A 277 5.05 -26.71 11.59
N ALA A 278 5.10 -26.61 12.93
CA ALA A 278 5.15 -27.78 13.81
C ALA A 278 3.92 -28.69 13.63
N GLY A 279 2.74 -28.12 13.34
CA GLY A 279 1.53 -28.86 13.02
C GLY A 279 1.61 -29.62 11.68
N GLN A 280 2.29 -29.05 10.68
CA GLN A 280 2.53 -29.70 9.38
C GLN A 280 3.54 -30.86 9.50
N GLU A 281 4.66 -30.66 10.20
CA GLU A 281 5.65 -31.72 10.43
C GLU A 281 5.06 -32.90 11.22
N LEU A 282 4.24 -32.63 12.25
CA LEU A 282 3.49 -33.68 12.96
C LEU A 282 2.51 -34.40 12.05
N GLY A 283 1.79 -33.66 11.19
CA GLY A 283 0.85 -34.24 10.22
C GLY A 283 1.51 -35.15 9.19
N GLU A 284 2.73 -34.84 8.74
CA GLU A 284 3.52 -35.70 7.87
C GLU A 284 4.05 -36.94 8.60
N PHE A 285 4.43 -36.80 9.87
CA PHE A 285 4.92 -37.91 10.70
C PHE A 285 3.83 -38.92 11.08
N PHE A 286 2.58 -38.48 11.25
CA PHE A 286 1.44 -39.37 11.57
C PHE A 286 0.70 -39.93 10.34
N ASN A 287 1.02 -39.45 9.13
CA ASN A 287 0.45 -39.95 7.87
C ASN A 287 1.44 -40.78 7.02
N GLY A 288 2.64 -41.06 7.55
CA GLY A 288 3.57 -42.07 7.02
C GLY A 288 3.41 -43.43 7.69
#